data_AF-A0A838VRD0-F1
#
_entry.id   AF-A0A838VRD0-F1
#
_cell.length_a   1.000
_cell.length_b   1.000
_cell.length_c   1.000
_cell.angle_alpha   90.00
_cell.angle_beta   90.00
_cell.angle_gamma   90.00
#
_symmetry.space_group_name_H-M   'P 1'
#
loop_
_entity.id
_entity.type
_entity.pdbx_description
1 polymer ?
#
loop_
_entity_poly.entity_id
_entity_poly.type
_entity_poly.pdbx_seq_one_letter_code
_entity_poly.pdbx_strand_id
1 'polypeptide(L)' 'DLRGADLSCAYLNNANLRGANLCGANLTAAKITEEQLALAKTNWMTVRPNGKRGLL' A
#
# COMPACT_ATOMS: atom_id res chain seq x y z
N ASP A 1 8.74 6.21 -6.32
CA ASP A 1 8.01 5.23 -7.15
C ASP A 1 8.15 3.88 -6.47
N LEU A 2 7.05 3.20 -6.15
CA LEU A 2 7.01 1.96 -5.37
C LEU A 2 6.17 0.88 -6.06
N ARG A 3 5.99 1.00 -7.39
CA ARG A 3 5.21 0.02 -8.16
C ARG A 3 5.80 -1.38 -8.04
N GLY A 4 4.95 -2.36 -7.74
CA GLY A 4 5.38 -3.76 -7.61
C GLY A 4 6.32 -4.05 -6.43
N ALA A 5 6.59 -3.07 -5.57
CA ALA A 5 7.50 -3.25 -4.44
C ALA A 5 6.94 -4.26 -3.43
N ASP A 6 7.82 -5.06 -2.84
CA ASP A 6 7.49 -5.81 -1.63
C ASP A 6 7.66 -4.92 -0.41
N LEU A 7 6.53 -4.54 0.19
CA LEU A 7 6.44 -3.74 1.42
C LEU A 7 5.77 -4.56 2.53
N SER A 8 5.80 -5.89 2.42
CA SER A 8 5.25 -6.76 3.45
C SER A 8 5.94 -6.51 4.80
N CYS A 9 5.15 -6.49 5.87
CA CYS A 9 5.60 -6.19 7.24
C CYS A 9 6.28 -4.81 7.43
N ALA A 10 6.24 -3.90 6.45
CA ALA A 10 6.88 -2.60 6.57
C ALA A 10 6.18 -1.69 7.60
N TYR A 11 6.96 -0.91 8.34
CA TYR A 11 6.45 0.14 9.22
C TYR A 11 6.31 1.45 8.44
N LEU A 12 5.10 1.71 7.93
CA LEU A 12 4.78 2.91 7.14
C LEU A 12 3.95 3.92 7.93
N ASN A 13 3.65 3.64 9.20
CA ASN A 13 2.94 4.57 10.08
C ASN A 13 3.75 5.87 10.16
N ASN A 14 3.12 7.00 9.82
CA ASN A 14 3.71 8.34 9.69
C ASN A 14 4.51 8.62 8.40
N ALA A 15 4.67 7.65 7.49
CA ALA A 15 5.25 7.92 6.17
C ALA A 15 4.35 8.87 5.34
N ASN A 16 4.96 9.83 4.65
CA ASN A 16 4.23 10.66 3.69
C ASN A 16 4.06 9.87 2.36
N LEU A 17 2.90 9.25 2.20
CA LEU A 17 2.54 8.49 1.00
C LEU A 17 1.69 9.29 0.01
N ARG A 18 1.52 10.61 0.22
CA ARG A 18 0.69 11.46 -0.65
C ARG A 18 1.23 11.45 -2.08
N GLY A 19 0.44 10.90 -3.01
CA GLY A 19 0.79 10.78 -4.42
C GLY A 19 1.81 9.68 -4.75
N ALA A 20 2.25 8.89 -3.76
CA ALA A 20 3.14 7.75 -3.99
C ALA A 20 2.46 6.72 -4.90
N ASN A 21 3.23 6.12 -5.81
CA ASN A 21 2.73 5.08 -6.69
C ASN A 21 2.97 3.69 -6.09
N LEU A 22 1.92 3.09 -5.55
CA LEU A 22 1.89 1.76 -4.93
C LEU A 22 1.19 0.72 -5.83
N CYS A 23 0.95 1.02 -7.11
CA CYS A 23 0.30 0.08 -8.02
C CYS A 23 1.06 -1.26 -8.06
N GLY A 24 0.38 -2.34 -7.69
CA GLY A 24 0.95 -3.70 -7.62
C GLY A 24 1.85 -3.96 -6.42
N ALA A 25 2.00 -3.02 -5.48
CA ALA A 25 2.80 -3.25 -4.28
C ALA A 25 2.15 -4.27 -3.34
N ASN A 26 2.98 -5.01 -2.61
CA ASN A 26 2.55 -5.93 -1.56
C ASN A 26 2.61 -5.25 -0.20
N LEU A 27 1.46 -4.90 0.41
CA LEU A 27 1.39 -4.30 1.74
C LEU A 27 1.01 -5.31 2.83
N THR A 28 1.07 -6.62 2.57
CA THR A 28 0.65 -7.64 3.54
C THR A 28 1.30 -7.42 4.90
N ALA A 29 0.49 -7.32 5.97
CA ALA A 29 0.92 -7.04 7.33
C ALA A 29 1.70 -5.71 7.55
N ALA A 30 1.75 -4.82 6.56
CA ALA A 30 2.36 -3.50 6.72
C ALA A 30 1.56 -2.66 7.74
N LYS A 31 2.27 -1.87 8.54
CA LYS A 31 1.69 -0.85 9.40
C LYS A 31 1.45 0.40 8.58
N ILE A 32 0.25 0.53 8.01
CA ILE A 32 -0.19 1.67 7.20
C ILE A 32 -1.65 1.95 7.57
N THR A 33 -2.03 3.22 7.64
CA THR A 33 -3.44 3.58 7.89
C THR A 33 -4.23 3.67 6.60
N GLU A 34 -5.55 3.57 6.70
CA GLU A 34 -6.44 3.72 5.54
C GLU A 34 -6.35 5.12 4.94
N GLU A 35 -6.13 6.16 5.76
CA GLU A 35 -5.94 7.53 5.31
C GLU A 35 -4.65 7.67 4.49
N GLN A 36 -3.54 7.06 4.93
CA GLN A 36 -2.29 7.06 4.18
C GLN A 36 -2.44 6.32 2.84
N LEU A 37 -3.16 5.19 2.84
CA LEU A 37 -3.41 4.40 1.64
C LEU A 37 -4.31 5.15 0.64
N ALA A 38 -5.33 5.87 1.13
CA ALA A 38 -6.24 6.66 0.30
C ALA A 38 -5.55 7.85 -0.40
N LEU A 39 -4.43 8.33 0.16
CA LEU A 39 -3.63 9.39 -0.45
C LEU A 39 -2.61 8.88 -1.47
N ALA A 40 -2.40 7.57 -1.55
CA ALA A 40 -1.51 6.93 -2.51
C ALA A 40 -2.26 6.48 -3.77
N LYS A 41 -1.52 6.34 -4.88
CA LYS A 41 -2.04 5.73 -6.10
C LYS A 41 -1.95 4.21 -5.95
N THR A 42 -3.09 3.54 -5.99
CA THR A 42 -3.21 2.08 -5.94
C THR A 42 -4.02 1.57 -7.14
N ASN A 43 -3.96 0.27 -7.39
CA ASN A 43 -4.78 -0.40 -8.39
C ASN A 43 -5.17 -1.81 -7.93
N TRP A 44 -5.92 -2.53 -8.75
CA TRP A 44 -6.39 -3.90 -8.47
C TRP A 44 -5.30 -4.94 -8.19
N MET A 45 -4.04 -4.67 -8.57
CA MET A 45 -2.91 -5.55 -8.26
C MET A 45 -2.31 -5.28 -6.89
N THR A 46 -2.64 -4.15 -6.25
CA THR A 46 -2.10 -3.79 -4.93
C THR A 46 -2.68 -4.73 -3.88
N VAL A 47 -1.82 -5.36 -3.08
CA VAL A 47 -2.22 -6.21 -1.96
C VAL A 47 -2.32 -5.34 -0.71
N ARG A 48 -3.48 -5.32 -0.05
CA ARG A 48 -3.76 -4.53 1.16
C ARG A 48 -3.13 -5.18 2.41
N PRO A 49 -3.08 -4.46 3.55
CA PRO A 49 -2.55 -5.00 4.81
C PRO A 49 -3.18 -6.31 5.28
N ASN A 50 -4.45 -6.52 4.95
CA ASN A 50 -5.20 -7.74 5.24
C ASN A 50 -4.94 -8.88 4.24
N GLY A 51 -4.00 -8.73 3.30
CA GLY A 51 -3.67 -9.72 2.27
C GLY A 51 -4.63 -9.78 1.09
N LYS A 52 -5.72 -8.99 1.09
CA LYS A 52 -6.67 -8.95 -0.04
C LYS A 52 -6.18 -7.99 -1.12
N ARG A 53 -6.44 -8.32 -2.38
CA ARG A 53 -6.18 -7.40 -3.50
C ARG A 53 -7.27 -6.32 -3.59
N GLY A 54 -6.88 -5.12 -4.01
CA GLY A 54 -7.76 -3.96 -4.06
C GLY A 54 -8.77 -3.97 -5.21
N LEU A 55 -9.85 -4.75 -5.10
CA LEU A 55 -11.21 -4.47 -5.60
C LEU A 55 -12.12 -5.63 -5.14
N LEU A 56 -12.52 -5.53 -3.86
CA LEU A 56 -13.77 -5.94 -3.19
C LEU A 56 -13.68 -5.47 -1.73
#